data_AF-A0A7J6PR76-F1
#
_entry.id   AF-A0A7J6PR76-F1
#
_cell.length_a   1.000
_cell.length_b   1.000
_cell.length_c   1.000
_cell.angle_alpha   90.00
_cell.angle_beta   90.00
_cell.angle_gamma   90.00
#
_symmetry.space_group_name_H-M   'P 1'
#
loop_
_entity.id
_entity.type
_entity.pdbx_description
1 polymer ?
#
loop_
_entity_poly.entity_id
_entity_poly.type
_entity_poly.pdbx_seq_one_letter_code
_entity_poly.pdbx_strand_id
1 'polypeptide(L)'
;MNASTAADAKTPSPMVISEDGNDVVILMRVNGKRLTFNRSASDTMDQVLRRMQLSVEKAYGIGDKRKGKKRKGPPPADEQEQQHGNKVRIQWSDGNGNELASTDSSVNMSTLAELSRSTKAITVNEHVYSVFLNPPLVTSVALKYFVFAEYPILPLVECSNTTPEELVYEYRTNESDDLVHSGRVFTPADD
;
A
#
# COMPACT_ATOMS: atom_id res chain seq x y z
N MET A 1 23.06 31.01 -18.60
CA MET A 1 21.73 31.01 -17.96
C MET A 1 21.41 29.55 -17.66
N ASN A 2 21.56 29.13 -16.41
CA ASN A 2 21.34 27.73 -16.01
C ASN A 2 19.89 27.57 -15.56
N ALA A 3 19.07 26.93 -16.39
CA ALA A 3 17.77 26.41 -15.97
C ALA A 3 18.04 25.12 -15.18
N SER A 4 17.93 25.21 -13.86
CA SER A 4 17.88 24.04 -12.98
C SER A 4 16.59 23.29 -13.29
N THR A 5 16.73 22.09 -13.83
CA THR A 5 15.66 21.11 -13.92
C THR A 5 15.27 20.70 -12.52
N ALA A 6 14.16 21.26 -12.02
CA ALA A 6 13.41 20.68 -10.93
C ALA A 6 12.97 19.30 -11.40
N ALA A 7 13.76 18.28 -11.06
CA ALA A 7 13.38 16.91 -11.23
C ALA A 7 12.03 16.72 -10.52
N ASP A 8 11.04 16.26 -11.27
CA ASP A 8 9.73 15.84 -10.80
C ASP A 8 9.86 15.18 -9.42
N ALA A 9 9.48 15.89 -8.37
CA ALA A 9 9.21 15.29 -7.09
C ALA A 9 7.98 14.40 -7.31
N LYS A 10 8.22 13.15 -7.74
CA LYS A 10 7.18 12.15 -7.95
C LYS A 10 6.32 12.13 -6.70
N THR A 11 5.08 12.59 -6.82
CA THR A 11 4.10 12.55 -5.74
C THR A 11 4.15 11.14 -5.14
N PRO A 12 4.39 11.01 -3.83
CA PRO A 12 4.49 9.70 -3.21
C PRO A 12 3.22 8.91 -3.50
N SER A 13 3.36 7.67 -3.98
CA SER A 13 2.22 6.81 -4.27
C SER A 13 1.37 6.64 -3.00
N PRO A 14 0.04 6.70 -3.10
CA PRO A 14 -0.83 6.56 -1.93
C PRO A 14 -0.57 5.22 -1.23
N MET A 15 -0.76 5.20 0.09
CA MET A 15 -0.84 3.95 0.83
C MET A 15 -2.25 3.39 0.71
N VAL A 16 -2.37 2.08 0.56
CA VAL A 16 -3.66 1.40 0.52
C VAL A 16 -3.81 0.60 1.80
N ILE A 17 -4.97 0.75 2.45
CA ILE A 17 -5.37 -0.10 3.56
C ILE A 17 -6.63 -0.83 3.12
N SER A 18 -6.62 -2.17 3.19
CA SER A 18 -7.78 -3.00 2.92
C SER A 18 -8.12 -3.82 4.16
N GLU A 19 -9.37 -3.82 4.58
CA GLU A 19 -9.89 -4.57 5.72
C GLU A 19 -10.89 -5.62 5.22
N ASP A 20 -10.80 -6.85 5.71
CA ASP A 20 -11.79 -7.92 5.44
C ASP A 20 -12.56 -8.37 6.70
N GLY A 21 -12.44 -7.59 7.78
CA GLY A 21 -13.02 -7.85 9.10
C GLY A 21 -12.08 -8.58 10.05
N ASN A 22 -11.37 -9.61 9.59
CA ASN A 22 -10.43 -10.38 10.42
C ASN A 22 -8.98 -9.97 10.19
N ASP A 23 -8.68 -9.54 8.98
CA ASP A 23 -7.36 -9.15 8.52
C ASP A 23 -7.38 -7.73 7.93
N VAL A 24 -6.23 -7.08 8.03
CA VAL A 24 -5.94 -5.76 7.48
C VAL A 24 -4.65 -5.86 6.67
N VAL A 25 -4.77 -5.50 5.39
CA VAL A 25 -3.66 -5.46 4.44
C VAL A 25 -3.25 -4.01 4.21
N ILE A 26 -2.01 -3.68 4.57
CA ILE A 26 -1.41 -2.35 4.32
C ILE A 26 -0.41 -2.50 3.19
N LEU A 27 -0.64 -1.77 2.09
CA LEU A 27 0.26 -1.69 0.95
C LEU A 27 0.86 -0.28 0.89
N MET A 28 2.18 -0.21 0.85
CA MET A 28 2.89 1.06 0.71
C MET A 28 4.11 0.92 -0.20
N ARG A 29 4.51 2.01 -0.85
CA ARG A 29 5.74 2.06 -1.64
C ARG A 29 6.71 3.05 -1.01
N VAL A 30 7.82 2.54 -0.50
CA VAL A 30 8.85 3.34 0.16
C VAL A 30 10.18 3.13 -0.55
N ASN A 31 10.84 4.22 -0.96
CA ASN A 31 12.10 4.18 -1.70
C ASN A 31 12.06 3.24 -2.92
N GLY A 32 10.97 3.28 -3.70
CA GLY A 32 10.76 2.41 -4.86
C GLY A 32 10.43 0.94 -4.55
N LYS A 33 10.53 0.49 -3.29
CA LYS A 33 10.18 -0.87 -2.88
C LYS A 33 8.73 -0.96 -2.45
N ARG A 34 8.02 -1.98 -2.93
CA ARG A 34 6.68 -2.33 -2.45
C ARG A 34 6.81 -3.07 -1.12
N LEU A 35 6.08 -2.61 -0.11
CA LEU A 35 5.92 -3.27 1.18
C LEU A 35 4.45 -3.66 1.33
N THR A 36 4.23 -4.88 1.80
CA THR A 36 2.91 -5.44 2.08
C THR A 36 2.92 -5.94 3.51
N PHE A 37 1.96 -5.49 4.32
CA PHE A 37 1.74 -5.97 5.68
C PHE A 37 0.38 -6.63 5.73
N ASN A 38 0.35 -7.94 5.93
CA ASN A 38 -0.87 -8.66 6.26
C ASN A 38 -0.87 -8.91 7.77
N ARG A 39 -1.87 -8.35 8.46
CA ARG A 39 -1.97 -8.31 9.93
C ARG A 39 -3.39 -8.61 10.35
N SER A 40 -3.54 -9.15 11.56
CA SER A 40 -4.88 -9.36 12.10
C SER A 40 -5.49 -8.02 12.50
N ALA A 41 -6.79 -7.87 12.26
CA ALA A 41 -7.60 -6.74 12.72
C ALA A 41 -7.46 -6.48 14.22
N SER A 42 -7.27 -7.53 15.03
CA SER A 42 -7.10 -7.44 16.49
C SER A 42 -5.67 -7.15 16.96
N ASP A 43 -4.68 -7.10 16.04
CA ASP A 43 -3.32 -6.73 16.42
C ASP A 43 -3.31 -5.34 17.07
N THR A 44 -2.52 -5.17 18.14
CA THR A 44 -2.35 -3.86 18.74
C THR A 44 -1.51 -2.96 17.85
N MET A 45 -1.82 -1.67 17.83
CA MET A 45 -1.13 -0.74 16.94
C MET A 45 0.38 -0.67 17.20
N ASP A 46 0.81 -0.75 18.46
CA ASP A 46 2.23 -0.80 18.83
C ASP A 46 2.98 -1.95 18.14
N GLN A 47 2.37 -3.13 18.07
CA GLN A 47 2.97 -4.28 17.40
C GLN A 47 3.08 -4.05 15.90
N VAL A 48 2.07 -3.44 15.30
CA VAL A 48 2.04 -3.11 13.87
C VAL A 48 3.09 -2.05 13.55
N LEU A 49 3.14 -0.94 14.28
CA LEU A 49 4.11 0.13 14.11
C LEU A 49 5.55 -0.35 14.23
N ARG A 50 5.86 -1.19 15.22
CA ARG A 50 7.21 -1.77 15.36
C ARG A 50 7.60 -2.60 14.13
N ARG A 51 6.69 -3.40 13.59
CA ARG A 51 6.95 -4.20 12.37
C ARG A 51 7.08 -3.32 11.13
N MET A 52 6.21 -2.31 10.99
CA MET A 52 6.29 -1.35 9.90
C MET A 52 7.62 -0.61 9.92
N GLN A 53 8.03 -0.12 11.08
CA GLN A 53 9.32 0.54 11.28
C GLN A 53 10.48 -0.32 10.81
N LEU A 54 10.58 -1.58 11.27
CA LEU A 54 11.65 -2.50 10.87
C LEU A 54 11.69 -2.75 9.35
N SER A 55 10.52 -2.95 8.73
CA SER A 55 10.42 -3.17 7.28
C SER A 55 10.82 -1.93 6.47
N VAL A 56 10.44 -0.74 6.96
CA VAL A 56 10.79 0.53 6.33
C VAL A 56 12.28 0.84 6.48
N GLU A 57 12.87 0.62 7.67
CA GLU A 57 14.32 0.74 7.89
C GLU A 57 15.09 -0.16 6.91
N LYS A 58 14.66 -1.42 6.76
CA LYS A 58 15.23 -2.34 5.77
C LYS A 58 15.05 -1.84 4.33
N ALA A 59 13.90 -1.23 4.00
CA ALA A 59 13.65 -0.68 2.67
C ALA A 59 14.63 0.45 2.33
N TYR A 60 14.93 1.32 3.30
CA TYR A 60 15.92 2.39 3.21
C TYR A 60 17.38 1.89 3.33
N GLY A 61 17.61 0.62 3.68
CA GLY A 61 18.95 0.08 3.91
C GLY A 61 19.58 0.53 5.24
N ILE A 62 18.76 1.03 6.16
CA ILE A 62 19.16 1.41 7.51
C ILE A 62 19.24 0.10 8.33
N GLY A 63 20.41 -0.21 8.88
CA GLY A 63 20.62 -1.39 9.73
C GLY A 63 21.35 -2.59 9.10
N ASP A 64 21.47 -2.67 7.76
CA ASP A 64 22.11 -3.83 7.10
C ASP A 64 23.66 -3.81 7.16
N LYS A 65 24.24 -2.68 7.56
CA LYS A 65 25.71 -2.53 7.71
C LYS A 65 26.29 -3.21 8.96
N ARG A 66 25.48 -3.82 9.83
CA ARG A 66 25.97 -4.51 11.05
C ARG A 66 26.46 -5.95 10.81
N LYS A 67 26.33 -6.52 9.61
CA LYS A 67 26.86 -7.87 9.29
C LYS A 67 28.34 -7.88 8.82
N GLY A 68 29.09 -6.82 9.06
CA GLY A 68 30.46 -6.67 8.59
C GLY A 68 31.47 -6.21 9.65
N LYS A 69 31.52 -6.84 10.82
CA LYS A 69 32.73 -6.99 11.65
C LYS A 69 32.41 -7.77 12.93
N LYS A 70 32.79 -9.05 12.99
CA LYS A 70 33.01 -9.75 14.26
C LYS A 70 34.16 -9.03 14.98
N ARG A 71 33.87 -8.03 15.81
CA ARG A 71 34.85 -7.47 16.74
C ARG A 71 35.09 -8.53 17.82
N LYS A 72 36.24 -9.19 17.77
CA LYS A 72 36.82 -9.89 18.93
C LYS A 72 37.47 -8.83 19.81
N GLY A 73 36.84 -8.48 20.93
CA GLY A 73 37.39 -7.59 21.94
C GLY A 73 36.38 -7.34 23.06
N PRO A 74 36.82 -7.11 24.30
CA PRO A 74 35.91 -6.80 25.40
C PRO A 74 35.26 -5.43 25.18
N PRO A 75 34.05 -5.19 25.72
CA PRO A 75 33.36 -3.91 25.51
C PRO A 75 34.13 -2.79 26.23
N PRO A 76 34.30 -1.61 25.61
CA PRO A 76 34.68 -0.44 26.38
C PRO A 76 33.50 -0.04 27.27
N ALA A 77 33.78 0.14 28.55
CA ALA A 77 32.89 0.85 29.45
C ALA A 77 32.92 2.34 29.09
N ASP A 78 31.77 2.99 29.24
CA ASP A 78 31.55 4.43 29.09
C ASP A 78 31.59 4.99 27.66
N GLU A 79 30.55 4.69 26.88
CA GLU A 79 30.03 5.62 25.88
C GLU A 79 28.58 5.95 26.24
N GLN A 80 28.41 7.16 26.78
CA GLN A 80 27.12 7.83 26.89
C GLN A 80 26.42 7.86 25.53
N GLU A 81 25.12 7.63 25.59
CA GLU A 81 24.13 7.70 24.52
C GLU A 81 24.33 8.91 23.59
N GLN A 82 25.11 8.74 22.53
CA GLN A 82 25.20 9.74 21.46
C GLN A 82 24.96 9.09 20.10
N GLN A 83 23.84 9.51 19.52
CA GLN A 83 23.37 9.36 18.14
C GLN A 83 22.63 8.04 17.83
N HIS A 84 21.35 8.01 18.21
CA HIS A 84 20.31 7.24 17.52
C HIS A 84 20.33 7.60 16.03
N GLY A 85 21.04 6.81 15.22
CA GLY A 85 21.07 6.98 13.77
C GLY A 85 19.65 6.90 13.19
N ASN A 86 19.24 7.92 12.43
CA ASN A 86 18.00 8.06 11.64
C ASN A 86 16.96 6.96 11.91
N LYS A 87 16.37 6.98 13.10
CA LYS A 87 15.30 6.05 13.45
C LYS A 87 14.10 6.43 12.60
N VAL A 88 13.59 5.48 11.81
CA VAL A 88 12.40 5.73 10.99
C VAL A 88 11.25 6.09 11.91
N ARG A 89 10.59 7.21 11.64
CA ARG A 89 9.38 7.66 12.33
C ARG A 89 8.17 7.36 11.47
N ILE A 90 7.15 6.76 12.05
CA ILE A 90 5.87 6.48 11.38
C ILE A 90 4.76 7.07 12.21
N GLN A 91 3.95 7.94 11.61
CA GLN A 91 2.80 8.59 12.25
C GLN A 91 1.55 8.35 11.40
N TRP A 92 0.46 7.96 12.05
CA TRP A 92 -0.86 7.79 11.44
C TRP A 92 -1.71 8.98 11.88
N SER A 93 -2.45 9.57 10.95
CA SER A 93 -3.30 10.74 11.24
C SER A 93 -4.68 10.66 10.60
N ASP A 94 -5.63 11.33 11.25
CA ASP A 94 -7.01 11.45 10.77
C ASP A 94 -7.16 12.53 9.67
N GLY A 95 -8.40 12.74 9.21
CA GLY A 95 -8.71 13.75 8.18
C GLY A 95 -8.50 15.20 8.62
N ASN A 96 -8.35 15.46 9.93
CA ASN A 96 -8.08 16.77 10.49
C ASN A 96 -6.59 16.98 10.78
N GLY A 97 -5.75 15.96 10.54
CA GLY A 97 -4.32 15.97 10.83
C GLY A 97 -3.97 15.64 12.28
N ASN A 98 -4.93 15.17 13.10
CA ASN A 98 -4.63 14.74 14.45
C ASN A 98 -3.83 13.43 14.42
N GLU A 99 -2.83 13.32 15.28
CA GLU A 99 -2.10 12.07 15.48
C GLU A 99 -3.01 11.01 16.09
N LEU A 100 -3.15 9.89 15.39
CA LEU A 100 -3.87 8.70 15.85
C LEU A 100 -2.93 7.70 16.52
N ALA A 101 -1.73 7.55 15.96
CA ALA A 101 -0.70 6.64 16.45
C ALA A 101 0.68 7.05 15.90
N SER A 102 1.75 6.88 16.67
CA SER A 102 3.11 7.16 16.21
C SER A 102 4.12 6.20 16.81
N THR A 103 5.25 6.01 16.13
CA THR A 103 6.41 5.29 16.70
C THR A 103 7.07 6.02 17.86
N ASP A 104 6.79 7.32 18.01
CA ASP A 104 7.37 8.18 19.04
C ASP A 104 6.45 8.34 20.28
N SER A 105 5.18 7.92 20.18
CA SER A 105 4.21 7.97 21.28
C SER A 105 3.71 6.56 21.59
N SER A 106 3.42 6.27 22.88
CA SER A 106 2.73 5.03 23.21
C SER A 106 1.29 5.15 22.74
N VAL A 107 0.86 4.27 21.84
CA VAL A 107 -0.54 4.23 21.42
C VAL A 107 -1.34 3.58 22.54
N ASN A 108 -2.46 4.17 22.95
CA ASN A 108 -3.42 3.49 23.84
C ASN A 108 -3.85 2.14 23.23
N MET A 109 -4.56 1.29 23.99
CA MET A 109 -4.97 -0.08 23.61
C MET A 109 -5.89 -0.22 22.37
N SER A 110 -5.83 0.70 21.42
CA SER A 110 -6.51 0.63 20.13
C SER A 110 -5.93 -0.47 19.23
N THR A 111 -6.85 -1.17 18.58
CA THR A 111 -6.55 -2.21 17.60
C THR A 111 -6.25 -1.61 16.22
N LEU A 112 -5.61 -2.39 15.35
CA LEU A 112 -5.35 -1.98 13.97
C LEU A 112 -6.65 -1.65 13.23
N ALA A 113 -7.71 -2.43 13.42
CA ALA A 113 -9.01 -2.21 12.77
C ALA A 113 -9.67 -0.89 13.18
N GLU A 114 -9.55 -0.50 14.44
CA GLU A 114 -10.11 0.78 14.91
C GLU A 114 -9.41 1.97 14.27
N LEU A 115 -8.07 1.95 14.24
CA LEU A 115 -7.28 3.07 13.72
C LEU A 115 -7.32 3.16 12.20
N SER A 116 -7.23 2.03 11.49
CA SER A 116 -7.23 1.99 10.02
C SER A 116 -8.42 2.71 9.40
N ARG A 117 -9.63 2.55 9.97
CA ARG A 117 -10.85 3.24 9.50
C ARG A 117 -10.79 4.75 9.61
N SER A 118 -10.16 5.26 10.67
CA SER A 118 -10.02 6.69 10.93
C SER A 118 -8.84 7.34 10.20
N THR A 119 -7.90 6.53 9.72
CA THR A 119 -6.65 7.02 9.13
C THR A 119 -6.88 7.56 7.73
N LYS A 120 -6.39 8.78 7.48
CA LYS A 120 -6.43 9.45 6.17
C LYS A 120 -5.04 9.77 5.63
N ALA A 121 -4.03 9.84 6.49
CA ALA A 121 -2.65 9.95 6.07
C ALA A 121 -1.73 9.12 6.97
N ILE A 122 -0.65 8.63 6.37
CA ILE A 122 0.47 8.03 7.09
C ILE A 122 1.71 8.81 6.69
N THR A 123 2.44 9.29 7.68
CA THR A 123 3.70 10.01 7.52
C THR A 123 4.85 9.07 7.86
N VAL A 124 5.83 8.99 6.96
CA VAL A 124 7.08 8.26 7.18
C VAL A 124 8.23 9.26 7.12
N ASN A 125 8.88 9.49 8.25
CA ASN A 125 9.80 10.61 8.47
C ASN A 125 9.12 11.95 8.11
N GLU A 126 9.58 12.63 7.06
CA GLU A 126 9.04 13.91 6.60
C GLU A 126 8.06 13.76 5.40
N HIS A 127 7.83 12.52 4.93
CA HIS A 127 7.01 12.28 3.75
C HIS A 127 5.61 11.86 4.15
N VAL A 128 4.61 12.64 3.72
CA VAL A 128 3.20 12.37 3.96
C VAL A 128 2.63 11.58 2.79
N TYR A 129 1.93 10.49 3.10
CA TYR A 129 1.24 9.66 2.13
C TYR A 129 -0.25 9.66 2.43
N SER A 130 -1.06 9.97 1.42
CA SER A 130 -2.52 9.83 1.53
C SER A 130 -2.90 8.35 1.61
N VAL A 131 -3.90 8.04 2.44
CA VAL A 131 -4.43 6.69 2.61
C VAL A 131 -5.68 6.52 1.78
N PHE A 132 -5.70 5.45 0.99
CA PHE A 132 -6.86 5.00 0.25
C PHE A 132 -7.40 3.73 0.93
N LEU A 133 -8.50 3.89 1.65
CA LEU A 133 -9.11 2.84 2.46
C LEU A 133 -10.11 2.05 1.63
N ASN A 134 -10.01 0.71 1.67
CA ASN A 134 -10.90 -0.23 0.99
C ASN A 134 -11.22 0.18 -0.45
N PRO A 135 -10.19 0.39 -1.31
CA PRO A 135 -10.45 0.80 -2.68
C PRO A 135 -11.25 -0.27 -3.43
N PRO A 136 -12.10 0.14 -4.39
CA PRO A 136 -12.65 -0.75 -5.40
C PRO A 136 -11.53 -1.56 -6.05
N LEU A 137 -11.62 -2.88 -5.98
CA LEU A 137 -10.63 -3.77 -6.55
C LEU A 137 -11.31 -4.89 -7.34
N VAL A 138 -10.83 -5.11 -8.56
CA VAL A 138 -11.14 -6.33 -9.30
C VAL A 138 -10.20 -7.43 -8.82
N THR A 139 -10.75 -8.47 -8.20
CA THR A 139 -9.96 -9.59 -7.65
C THR A 139 -9.75 -10.70 -8.66
N SER A 140 -10.71 -10.91 -9.57
CA SER A 140 -10.63 -11.92 -10.61
C SER A 140 -11.49 -11.53 -11.82
N VAL A 141 -11.00 -11.85 -13.02
CA VAL A 141 -11.75 -11.74 -14.27
C VAL A 141 -11.61 -13.06 -15.01
N ALA A 142 -12.74 -13.68 -15.34
CA ALA A 142 -12.78 -14.88 -16.18
C ALA A 142 -13.75 -14.67 -17.35
N LEU A 143 -13.26 -14.99 -18.55
CA LEU A 143 -14.08 -15.09 -19.76
C LEU A 143 -14.37 -16.57 -20.03
N LYS A 144 -15.50 -16.86 -20.67
CA LYS A 144 -15.79 -18.22 -21.16
C LYS A 144 -14.69 -18.65 -22.15
N TYR A 145 -14.30 -19.91 -22.09
CA TYR A 145 -13.25 -20.50 -22.94
C TYR A 145 -13.58 -20.46 -24.44
N PHE A 146 -14.86 -20.38 -24.79
CA PHE A 146 -15.32 -20.29 -26.18
C PHE A 146 -16.13 -19.02 -26.35
N VAL A 147 -15.78 -18.25 -27.38
CA VAL A 147 -16.49 -17.08 -27.87
C VAL A 147 -17.02 -17.44 -29.25
N PHE A 148 -18.31 -17.21 -29.48
CA PHE A 148 -18.95 -17.40 -30.77
C PHE A 148 -19.53 -16.07 -31.21
N ALA A 149 -19.49 -15.79 -32.51
CA ALA A 149 -20.21 -14.67 -33.09
C ALA A 149 -21.71 -14.80 -32.80
N GLU A 150 -22.38 -13.67 -32.60
CA GLU A 150 -23.81 -13.56 -32.25
C GLU A 150 -24.19 -14.12 -30.86
N TYR A 151 -23.26 -14.68 -30.08
CA TYR A 151 -23.52 -15.14 -28.72
C TYR A 151 -22.99 -14.16 -27.67
N PRO A 152 -23.76 -13.89 -26.60
CA PRO A 152 -23.33 -12.96 -25.56
C PRO A 152 -22.16 -13.52 -24.74
N ILE A 153 -21.12 -12.71 -24.62
CA ILE A 153 -20.02 -12.89 -23.69
C ILE A 153 -20.40 -12.25 -22.36
N LEU A 154 -20.49 -13.08 -21.32
CA LEU A 154 -20.72 -12.63 -19.95
C LEU A 154 -19.44 -12.89 -19.14
N PRO A 155 -18.64 -11.85 -18.82
CA PRO A 155 -17.49 -12.00 -17.96
C PRO A 155 -17.94 -12.31 -16.53
N LEU A 156 -17.31 -13.31 -15.93
CA LEU A 156 -17.37 -13.52 -14.50
C LEU A 156 -16.33 -12.62 -13.86
N VAL A 157 -16.79 -11.62 -13.11
CA VAL A 157 -15.92 -10.66 -12.41
C VAL A 157 -16.17 -10.78 -10.93
N GLU A 158 -15.10 -11.04 -10.19
CA GLU A 158 -15.09 -10.97 -8.74
C GLU A 158 -14.48 -9.63 -8.32
N CYS A 159 -15.13 -8.98 -7.37
CA CYS A 159 -14.78 -7.64 -6.91
C CYS A 159 -14.70 -7.61 -5.38
N SER A 160 -13.90 -6.69 -4.86
CA SER A 160 -13.87 -6.29 -3.46
C SER A 160 -14.16 -4.80 -3.33
N ASN A 161 -14.97 -4.41 -2.36
CA ASN A 161 -15.39 -3.03 -2.08
C ASN A 161 -16.04 -2.29 -3.26
N THR A 162 -16.61 -3.03 -4.22
CA THR A 162 -17.41 -2.51 -5.34
C THR A 162 -18.27 -3.64 -5.90
N THR A 163 -19.21 -3.30 -6.77
CA THR A 163 -20.03 -4.26 -7.51
C THR A 163 -19.61 -4.32 -8.97
N PRO A 164 -19.76 -5.47 -9.66
CA PRO A 164 -19.51 -5.55 -11.09
C PRO A 164 -20.25 -4.49 -11.92
N GLU A 165 -21.43 -4.05 -11.47
CA GLU A 165 -22.25 -3.03 -12.13
C GLU A 165 -21.63 -1.62 -12.09
N GLU A 166 -20.76 -1.34 -11.13
CA GLU A 166 -20.04 -0.05 -10.99
C GLU A 166 -18.74 0.00 -11.80
N LEU A 167 -18.33 -1.12 -12.38
CA LEU A 167 -17.10 -1.20 -13.17
C LEU A 167 -17.29 -0.66 -14.58
N VAL A 168 -16.22 -0.12 -15.13
CA VAL A 168 -16.12 0.24 -16.54
C VAL A 168 -15.59 -0.97 -17.31
N TYR A 169 -16.30 -1.35 -18.37
CA TYR A 169 -15.94 -2.47 -19.25
C TYR A 169 -15.61 -1.94 -20.63
N GLU A 170 -14.45 -2.32 -21.14
CA GLU A 170 -14.00 -2.02 -22.49
C GLU A 170 -13.59 -3.31 -23.20
N TYR A 171 -14.13 -3.53 -24.40
CA TYR A 171 -13.77 -4.64 -25.28
C TYR A 171 -13.03 -4.10 -26.49
N ARG A 172 -11.89 -4.69 -26.79
CA ARG A 172 -10.99 -4.30 -27.88
C ARG A 172 -10.64 -5.54 -28.70
N THR A 173 -10.34 -5.36 -29.99
CA THR A 173 -9.84 -6.47 -30.81
C THR A 173 -8.34 -6.67 -30.63
N ASN A 174 -7.83 -7.80 -31.11
CA ASN A 174 -6.39 -8.04 -31.17
C ASN A 174 -5.74 -7.36 -32.39
N GLU A 175 -6.53 -7.00 -33.41
CA GLU A 175 -6.05 -6.46 -34.69
C GLU A 175 -5.91 -4.94 -34.64
N SER A 176 -6.83 -4.27 -33.94
CA SER A 176 -6.73 -2.86 -33.58
C SER A 176 -7.03 -2.65 -32.11
N ASP A 177 -6.29 -1.72 -31.47
CA ASP A 177 -6.56 -1.26 -30.11
C ASP A 177 -7.81 -0.36 -30.03
N ASP A 178 -8.67 -0.43 -31.05
CA ASP A 178 -9.90 0.33 -31.10
C ASP A 178 -10.92 -0.29 -30.14
N LEU A 179 -11.66 0.60 -29.48
CA LEU A 179 -12.77 0.23 -28.63
C LEU A 179 -13.93 -0.27 -29.50
N VAL A 180 -14.30 -1.54 -29.33
CA VAL A 180 -15.37 -2.19 -30.07
C VAL A 180 -16.70 -2.15 -29.30
N HIS A 181 -16.63 -2.23 -27.97
CA HIS A 181 -17.82 -2.19 -27.13
C HIS A 181 -17.52 -1.64 -25.73
N SER A 182 -18.50 -0.94 -25.17
CA SER A 182 -18.52 -0.52 -23.78
C SER A 182 -19.80 -1.03 -23.10
N GLY A 183 -19.63 -1.73 -21.98
CA GLY A 183 -20.72 -2.44 -21.32
C GLY A 183 -20.30 -3.83 -20.88
N ARG A 184 -20.88 -4.35 -19.79
CA ARG A 184 -20.47 -5.63 -19.20
C ARG A 184 -20.73 -6.84 -20.09
N VAL A 185 -21.77 -6.80 -20.90
CA VAL A 185 -22.16 -7.91 -21.78
C VAL A 185 -21.91 -7.49 -23.21
N PHE A 186 -21.04 -8.21 -23.90
CA PHE A 186 -20.70 -7.95 -25.29
C PHE A 186 -21.15 -9.11 -26.16
N THR A 187 -21.79 -8.83 -27.29
CA THR A 187 -22.13 -9.82 -28.31
C THR A 187 -21.32 -9.51 -29.56
N PRO A 188 -20.31 -10.33 -29.92
CA PRO A 188 -19.54 -10.14 -31.14
C PRO A 188 -20.44 -10.25 -32.37
N ALA A 189 -20.17 -9.43 -33.40
CA ALA A 189 -20.75 -9.61 -34.72
C ALA A 189 -20.03 -10.75 -35.47
N ASP A 190 -20.57 -11.13 -36.63
CA ASP A 190 -19.95 -12.12 -37.55
C ASP A 190 -18.69 -11.58 -38.26
N ASP A 191 -18.51 -10.26 -38.26
CA ASP A 191 -17.51 -9.52 -39.02
C ASP A 191 -16.13 -9.42 -38.31
#